data_AF-A0A5R9EIG9-F1
#
_entry.id   AF-A0A5R9EIG9-F1
#
_cell.length_a   1.000
_cell.length_b   1.000
_cell.length_c   1.000
_cell.angle_alpha   90.00
_cell.angle_beta   90.00
_cell.angle_gamma   90.00
#
_symmetry.space_group_name_H-M   'P 1'
#
loop_
_entity.id
_entity.type
_entity.pdbx_description
1 polymer ?
#
loop_
_entity_poly.entity_id
_entity_poly.type
_entity_poly.pdbx_seq_one_letter_code
_entity_poly.pdbx_strand_id
1 'polypeptide(L)' 'MAVWQEAPIYDRLVTERGDVPAQVRREAEQTLRGLEQVLRSGVAPAGRPPQQAQPFPPGS' A
#
# COMPACT_ATOMS: atom_id res chain seq x y z
N MET A 1 3.98 17.40 24.95
CA MET A 1 4.17 17.22 23.49
C MET A 1 4.62 15.79 23.27
N ALA A 2 3.76 14.94 22.69
CA ALA A 2 4.15 13.56 22.39
C ALA A 2 5.17 13.60 21.25
N VAL A 3 6.41 13.23 21.56
CA VAL A 3 7.42 12.98 20.54
C VAL A 3 6.97 11.71 19.82
N TRP A 4 6.58 11.83 18.56
CA TRP A 4 6.43 10.67 17.69
C TRP A 4 7.86 10.16 17.52
N GLN A 5 8.26 9.20 18.36
CA GLN A 5 9.51 8.47 18.14
C GLN A 5 9.34 7.85 16.75
N GLU A 6 10.05 8.38 15.76
CA GLU A 6 10.21 7.77 14.44
C GLU A 6 10.42 6.28 14.69
N ALA A 7 9.41 5.48 14.37
CA ALA A 7 9.30 4.15 14.93
C ALA A 7 10.55 3.36 14.50
N PRO A 8 11.47 3.04 15.44
CA PRO A 8 12.86 2.68 15.12
C PRO A 8 13.01 1.37 14.35
N ILE A 9 11.88 0.68 14.12
CA ILE A 9 11.76 -0.51 13.29
C ILE A 9 11.77 -0.13 11.80
N TYR A 10 11.22 1.02 11.41
CA TYR A 10 11.06 1.35 9.99
C TYR A 10 12.38 1.66 9.30
N ASP A 11 13.31 2.43 9.88
CA ASP A 11 14.59 2.74 9.22
C ASP A 11 15.40 1.48 8.86
N ARG A 12 15.43 0.51 9.78
CA ARG A 12 16.09 -0.77 9.54
C ARG A 12 15.37 -1.56 8.45
N LEU A 13 14.04 -1.61 8.49
CA LEU A 13 13.25 -2.27 7.45
C LEU A 13 13.40 -1.58 6.09
N VAL A 14 13.50 -0.25 6.04
CA VAL A 14 13.76 0.51 4.82
C VAL A 14 15.14 0.19 4.26
N THR A 15 16.13 0.04 5.13
CA THR A 15 17.49 -0.36 4.72
C THR A 15 17.52 -1.80 4.20
N GLU A 16 16.83 -2.73 4.86
CA GLU A 16 16.84 -4.16 4.50
C GLU A 16 15.89 -4.50 3.33
N ARG A 17 14.79 -3.78 3.16
CA ARG A 17 13.68 -4.11 2.23
C ARG A 17 13.29 -2.96 1.29
N GLY A 18 13.89 -1.79 1.42
CA GLY A 18 13.47 -0.58 0.72
C GLY A 18 12.29 0.12 1.41
N ASP A 19 11.95 1.33 0.94
CA ASP A 19 10.88 2.16 1.50
C ASP A 19 9.48 1.64 1.12
N VAL A 20 9.14 0.47 1.67
CA VAL A 20 7.85 -0.20 1.50
C VAL A 20 6.68 0.72 1.89
N PRO A 21 6.71 1.48 3.01
CA PRO A 21 5.64 2.41 3.32
C PRO A 21 5.39 3.47 2.24
N ALA A 22 6.46 4.10 1.69
CA ALA A 22 6.29 5.05 0.61
C ALA A 22 5.82 4.40 -0.70
N GLN A 23 6.26 3.18 -0.98
CA GLN A 23 5.80 2.41 -2.14
C GLN A 23 4.29 2.13 -2.04
N VAL A 24 3.83 1.57 -0.91
CA VAL A 24 2.40 1.28 -0.68
C VAL A 24 1.57 2.56 -0.76
N ARG A 25 2.06 3.69 -0.22
CA ARG A 25 1.39 5.00 -0.35
C ARG A 25 1.24 5.40 -1.83
N ARG A 26 2.32 5.29 -2.62
CA ARG A 26 2.26 5.59 -4.06
C ARG A 26 1.27 4.70 -4.81
N GLU A 27 1.27 3.40 -4.54
CA GLU A 27 0.35 2.45 -5.18
C GLU A 27 -1.11 2.72 -4.81
N ALA A 28 -1.38 3.03 -3.53
CA ALA A 28 -2.72 3.40 -3.07
C ALA A 28 -3.22 4.68 -3.76
N GLU A 29 -2.38 5.72 -3.86
CA GLU A 29 -2.73 6.95 -4.56
C GLU A 29 -2.97 6.73 -6.06
N GLN A 30 -2.17 5.88 -6.71
CA GLN A 30 -2.38 5.53 -8.11
C GLN A 30 -3.71 4.80 -8.31
N THR A 31 -4.02 3.86 -7.42
CA THR A 31 -5.30 3.12 -7.43
C THR A 31 -6.48 4.07 -7.25
N LEU A 32 -6.41 4.99 -6.28
CA LEU A 32 -7.45 5.98 -6.05
C LEU A 32 -7.68 6.86 -7.28
N ARG A 33 -6.63 7.38 -7.92
CA ARG A 33 -6.76 8.15 -9.16
C ARG A 33 -7.39 7.35 -10.29
N GLY A 34 -7.01 6.08 -10.44
CA GLY A 34 -7.60 5.16 -11.41
C GLY A 34 -9.10 4.95 -11.16
N LEU A 35 -9.49 4.71 -9.91
CA LEU A 35 -10.88 4.58 -9.52
C LEU A 35 -11.68 5.86 -9.79
N GLU A 36 -11.16 7.03 -9.41
CA GLU A 36 -11.81 8.31 -9.71
C GLU A 36 -11.98 8.53 -11.22
N GLN A 37 -10.98 8.17 -12.03
CA GLN A 37 -11.07 8.29 -13.48
C GLN A 37 -12.18 7.41 -14.04
N VAL A 38 -12.25 6.16 -13.60
CA VAL A 38 -13.27 5.18 -14.00
C VAL A 38 -14.68 5.67 -13.62
N LEU A 39 -14.85 6.14 -12.38
CA LEU A 39 -16.11 6.72 -11.88
C LEU A 39 -16.52 7.97 -12.67
N ARG A 40 -15.58 8.88 -12.95
CA ARG A 40 -15.84 10.09 -13.77
C ARG A 40 -16.16 9.77 -15.24
N SER A 41 -15.56 8.72 -15.79
CA SER A 41 -15.74 8.34 -17.19
C SER A 41 -17.04 7.57 -17.44
N GLY A 42 -17.77 7.16 -16.37
CA GLY A 42 -18.99 6.35 -16.48
C GLY A 42 -18.77 4.93 -17.00
N VAL A 43 -17.51 4.49 -17.15
CA VAL A 43 -17.16 3.14 -17.60
C VAL A 43 -17.08 2.25 -16.36
N ALA A 44 -18.05 1.36 -16.16
CA ALA A 44 -17.98 0.38 -15.08
C ALA A 44 -16.78 -0.56 -15.29
N PRO A 45 -15.87 -0.72 -14.30
CA PRO A 45 -14.75 -1.63 -14.45
C PRO A 45 -15.26 -3.07 -14.32
N ALA A 46 -15.09 -3.86 -15.39
CA ALA A 46 -15.40 -5.27 -15.39
C ALA A 46 -14.48 -6.01 -14.40
N GLY A 47 -15.03 -6.30 -13.23
CA GLY A 47 -14.60 -7.25 -12.19
C GLY A 47 -13.15 -7.75 -12.21
N ARG A 48 -12.37 -7.33 -11.21
CA ARG A 48 -11.32 -8.17 -10.63
C ARG A 48 -11.44 -8.12 -9.11
N PRO A 49 -11.67 -9.24 -8.42
CA PRO A 49 -11.73 -9.23 -6.96
C PRO A 49 -10.36 -8.83 -6.38
N PRO A 50 -10.33 -8.14 -5.23
CA PRO A 50 -9.08 -7.81 -4.57
C PRO A 50 -8.37 -9.12 -4.21
N GLN A 51 -7.16 -9.28 -4.72
CA GLN A 51 -6.28 -10.38 -4.35
C GLN A 51 -5.96 -10.19 -2.87
N GLN A 52 -6.66 -10.95 -2.02
CA GLN A 52 -6.45 -10.95 -0.57
C GLN A 52 -4.96 -11.16 -0.31
N ALA A 53 -4.36 -10.27 0.48
CA ALA A 53 -2.98 -10.38 0.91
C ALA A 53 -2.76 -11.79 1.46
N GLN A 54 -1.93 -12.57 0.77
CA GLN A 54 -1.62 -13.94 1.20
C GLN A 54 -0.99 -13.86 2.60
N PRO A 55 -1.47 -14.66 3.57
CA PRO A 55 -0.86 -14.69 4.89
C PRO A 55 0.61 -15.13 4.74
N PHE A 56 1.52 -14.40 5.38
CA PHE A 56 2.92 -14.80 5.49
C PHE A 56 3.00 -16.18 6.18
N PRO A 57 3.74 -17.15 5.62
CA PRO A 57 3.83 -18.47 6.24
C PRO A 57 4.56 -18.38 7.59
N PRO A 58 4.10 -19.11 8.63
CA PRO A 58 4.81 -19.17 9.91
C PRO A 58 6.17 -19.86 9.71
N GLY A 59 7.21 -19.24 10.24
CA GLY A 59 8.58 -19.77 10.22
C GLY A 59 8.68 -21.10 10.98
N SER A 60 9.49 -22.01 10.43
CA SER A 60 9.83 -23.31 11.01
C SER A 60 10.73 -23.19 12.23
#